data_AF-X1KYP8-F1
#
_entry.id   AF-X1KYP8-F1
#
_cell.length_a   1.000
_cell.length_b   1.000
_cell.length_c   1.000
_cell.angle_alpha   90.00
_cell.angle_beta   90.00
_cell.angle_gamma   90.00
#
_symmetry.space_group_name_H-M   'P 1'
#
loop_
_entity.id
_entity.type
_entity.pdbx_description
1 polymer ?
#
loop_
_entity_poly.entity_id
_entity_poly.type
_entity_poly.pdbx_seq_one_letter_code
_entity_poly.pdbx_strand_id
1 'polypeptide(L)'
;MDPSQSATVRQFRRNLIQIPQLLVMDGRTKEAKIKDAQWRLLICMATDEELEQMAKIAAELFHYPVDQVLKDLKKSRAEYIKTKESWRKELLGPKQ
;
A
#
# COMPACT_ATOMS: atom_id res chain seq x y z
N MET A 1 8.97 -19.13 6.56
CA MET A 1 7.98 -18.24 5.92
C MET A 1 6.75 -19.07 5.68
N ASP A 2 5.59 -18.62 6.16
CA ASP A 2 4.33 -19.34 5.97
C ASP A 2 4.00 -19.37 4.45
N PRO A 3 3.94 -20.55 3.82
CA PRO A 3 3.64 -20.68 2.40
C PRO A 3 2.18 -20.29 2.06
N SER A 4 1.30 -20.07 3.05
CA SER A 4 -0.11 -19.69 2.85
C SER A 4 -0.32 -18.23 2.47
N GLN A 5 0.63 -17.33 2.73
CA GLN A 5 0.43 -15.90 2.47
C GLN A 5 0.68 -15.54 1.01
N SER A 6 -0.18 -14.73 0.42
CA SER A 6 -0.04 -14.29 -0.98
C SER A 6 1.26 -13.50 -1.22
N ALA A 7 1.68 -13.41 -2.49
CA ALA A 7 2.85 -12.61 -2.86
C ALA A 7 2.70 -11.13 -2.46
N THR A 8 1.49 -10.59 -2.56
CA THR A 8 1.12 -9.23 -2.14
C THR A 8 1.38 -9.02 -0.66
N VAL A 9 0.89 -9.92 0.19
CA VAL A 9 1.02 -9.84 1.65
C VAL A 9 2.48 -9.99 2.08
N ARG A 10 3.23 -10.91 1.46
CA ARG A 10 4.68 -11.04 1.69
C ARG A 10 5.45 -9.78 1.31
N GLN A 11 5.09 -9.16 0.19
CA GLN A 11 5.71 -7.91 -0.23
C GLN A 11 5.38 -6.75 0.72
N PHE A 12 4.12 -6.67 1.17
CA PHE A 12 3.68 -5.68 2.14
C PHE A 12 4.46 -5.78 3.45
N ARG A 13 4.61 -6.99 3.99
CA ARG A 13 5.40 -7.23 5.21
C ARG A 13 6.84 -6.78 5.06
N ARG A 14 7.49 -7.10 3.92
CA ARG A 14 8.86 -6.66 3.63
C ARG A 14 8.97 -5.15 3.57
N ASN A 15 8.00 -4.49 2.95
CA ASN A 15 7.94 -3.05 2.85
C ASN A 15 7.70 -2.40 4.24
N LEU A 16 6.83 -2.96 5.10
CA LEU A 16 6.62 -2.48 6.48
C LEU A 16 7.90 -2.48 7.32
N ILE A 17 8.70 -3.54 7.21
CA ILE A 17 9.98 -3.64 7.93
C ILE A 17 10.96 -2.55 7.47
N GLN A 18 10.82 -2.08 6.23
CA GLN A 18 11.63 -1.00 5.67
C GLN A 18 11.02 0.40 5.90
N ILE A 19 9.81 0.52 6.47
CA ILE A 19 9.20 1.82 6.78
C ILE A 19 10.07 2.70 7.68
N PRO A 20 10.80 2.20 8.70
CA PRO A 20 11.72 3.04 9.44
C PRO A 20 12.76 3.74 8.55
N GLN A 21 13.23 3.06 7.49
CA GLN A 21 14.12 3.67 6.49
C GLN A 21 13.36 4.72 5.65
N LEU A 22 12.08 4.49 5.36
CA LEU A 22 11.21 5.46 4.66
C LEU A 22 10.88 6.69 5.49
N LEU A 23 10.70 6.56 6.80
CA LEU A 23 10.42 7.68 7.71
C LEU A 23 11.67 8.55 7.94
N VAL A 24 12.86 7.95 7.86
CA VAL A 24 14.14 8.68 7.87
C VAL A 24 14.38 9.41 6.53
N MET A 25 13.83 8.88 5.43
CA MET A 25 13.87 9.55 4.14
C MET A 25 12.80 10.63 4.08
N ASP A 26 13.25 11.89 4.11
CA ASP A 26 12.38 13.02 3.83
C ASP A 26 11.60 12.78 2.53
N GLY A 27 10.27 12.86 2.59
CA GLY A 27 9.34 12.62 1.48
C GLY A 27 9.57 13.51 0.25
N ARG A 28 10.54 14.43 0.35
CA ARG A 28 11.08 15.25 -0.72
C ARG A 28 12.00 14.50 -1.69
N THR A 29 12.63 13.39 -1.29
CA THR A 29 13.54 12.65 -2.18
C THR A 29 12.78 11.85 -3.25
N LYS A 30 13.35 11.74 -4.45
CA LYS A 30 12.77 10.93 -5.56
C LYS A 30 12.54 9.49 -5.13
N GLU A 31 13.46 8.92 -4.35
CA GLU A 31 13.36 7.54 -3.87
C GLU A 31 12.23 7.35 -2.85
N ALA A 32 12.03 8.29 -1.92
CA ALA A 32 10.90 8.23 -0.99
C ALA A 32 9.56 8.27 -1.73
N LYS A 33 9.43 9.15 -2.76
CA LYS A 33 8.25 9.22 -3.61
C LYS A 33 7.98 7.94 -4.38
N ILE A 34 9.02 7.29 -4.91
CA ILE A 34 8.89 6.00 -5.62
C ILE A 34 8.41 4.91 -4.66
N LYS A 35 8.99 4.82 -3.47
CA LYS A 35 8.62 3.79 -2.49
C LYS A 35 7.20 4.02 -1.94
N ASP A 36 6.78 5.27 -1.70
CA ASP A 36 5.40 5.61 -1.36
C ASP A 36 4.42 5.22 -2.48
N ALA A 37 4.76 5.49 -3.75
CA ALA A 37 3.94 5.09 -4.88
C ALA A 37 3.81 3.56 -5.00
N GLN A 38 4.90 2.81 -4.81
CA GLN A 38 4.90 1.35 -4.80
C GLN A 38 4.03 0.79 -3.66
N TRP A 39 4.12 1.40 -2.47
CA TRP A 39 3.30 1.05 -1.32
C TRP A 39 1.81 1.22 -1.60
N ARG A 40 1.42 2.37 -2.17
CA ARG A 40 0.03 2.64 -2.56
C ARG A 40 -0.46 1.67 -3.63
N LEU A 41 0.33 1.43 -4.67
CA LEU A 41 0.00 0.46 -5.73
C LEU A 41 -0.28 -0.94 -5.18
N LEU A 42 0.51 -1.38 -4.20
CA LEU A 42 0.32 -2.67 -3.55
C LEU A 42 -1.04 -2.76 -2.84
N ILE A 43 -1.40 -1.73 -2.07
CA ILE A 43 -2.71 -1.64 -1.39
C ILE A 43 -3.87 -1.66 -2.40
N CYS A 44 -3.65 -1.09 -3.58
CA CYS A 44 -4.69 -0.97 -4.59
C CYS A 44 -5.00 -2.27 -5.32
N MET A 45 -3.99 -3.12 -5.48
CA MET A 45 -4.14 -4.42 -6.13
C MET A 45 -4.56 -5.52 -5.15
N ALA A 46 -4.50 -5.24 -3.85
CA ALA A 46 -4.84 -6.20 -2.82
C ALA A 46 -6.34 -6.52 -2.79
N THR A 47 -6.65 -7.81 -2.66
CA THR A 47 -8.01 -8.30 -2.35
C THR A 47 -8.41 -7.91 -0.92
N ASP A 48 -9.70 -8.05 -0.59
CA ASP A 48 -10.18 -7.76 0.77
C ASP A 48 -9.52 -8.66 1.82
N GLU A 49 -9.35 -9.94 1.50
CA GLU A 49 -8.65 -10.90 2.36
C GLU A 49 -7.17 -10.52 2.55
N GLU A 50 -6.49 -10.10 1.48
CA GLU A 50 -5.12 -9.62 1.58
C GLU A 50 -5.01 -8.35 2.43
N LEU A 51 -5.96 -7.42 2.31
CA LEU A 51 -6.00 -6.22 3.15
C LEU A 51 -6.20 -6.55 4.63
N GLU A 52 -7.01 -7.55 4.97
CA GLU A 52 -7.18 -8.01 6.35
C GLU A 52 -5.90 -8.62 6.90
N GLN A 53 -5.19 -9.42 6.10
CA GLN A 53 -3.89 -9.96 6.48
C GLN A 53 -2.84 -8.84 6.64
N MET A 54 -2.83 -7.88 5.73
CA MET A 54 -1.97 -6.69 5.79
C MET A 54 -2.26 -5.87 7.06
N ALA A 55 -3.53 -5.68 7.42
CA ALA A 55 -3.92 -4.98 8.65
C ALA A 55 -3.43 -5.70 9.92
N LYS A 56 -3.54 -7.03 9.98
CA LYS A 56 -3.02 -7.83 11.11
C LYS A 56 -1.50 -7.68 11.26
N ILE A 57 -0.76 -7.77 10.15
CA ILE A 57 0.71 -7.62 10.17
C ILE A 57 1.12 -6.21 10.62
N ALA A 58 0.44 -5.17 10.12
CA ALA A 58 0.70 -3.80 10.53
C ALA A 58 0.36 -3.57 12.02
N ALA A 59 -0.76 -4.12 12.49
CA ALA A 59 -1.14 -4.07 13.90
C ALA A 59 -0.10 -4.76 14.80
N GLU A 60 0.44 -5.92 14.40
CA GLU A 60 1.50 -6.63 15.13
C GLU A 60 2.80 -5.80 15.21
N LEU A 61 3.20 -5.16 14.11
CA LEU A 61 4.48 -4.44 14.06
C LEU A 61 4.43 -3.07 14.76
N PHE A 62 3.29 -2.38 14.70
CA PHE A 62 3.16 -1.00 15.18
C PHE A 62 2.19 -0.84 16.36
N HIS A 63 1.65 -1.95 16.90
CA HIS A 63 0.74 -1.97 18.04
C HIS A 63 -0.51 -1.11 17.86
N TYR A 64 -1.05 -1.09 16.63
CA TYR A 64 -2.30 -0.38 16.30
C TYR A 64 -3.52 -1.31 16.29
N PRO A 65 -4.74 -0.79 16.53
CA PRO A 65 -5.97 -1.57 16.36
C PRO A 65 -6.15 -2.05 14.92
N VAL A 66 -6.32 -3.37 14.74
CA VAL A 66 -6.48 -4.00 13.40
C VAL A 66 -7.62 -3.35 12.60
N ASP A 67 -8.75 -3.08 13.24
CA ASP A 67 -9.93 -2.50 12.58
C ASP A 67 -9.67 -1.10 12.04
N GLN A 68 -8.89 -0.30 12.78
CA GLN A 68 -8.51 1.05 12.36
C GLN A 68 -7.56 0.97 11.16
N VAL A 69 -6.56 0.09 11.20
CA VAL A 69 -5.64 -0.12 10.07
C VAL A 69 -6.38 -0.60 8.83
N LEU A 70 -7.29 -1.58 8.97
CA LEU A 70 -8.08 -2.09 7.85
C LEU A 70 -8.94 -1.00 7.23
N LYS A 71 -9.57 -0.15 8.05
CA LYS A 71 -10.34 1.01 7.58
C LYS A 71 -9.46 1.97 6.77
N ASP A 72 -8.26 2.27 7.24
CA ASP A 72 -7.33 3.17 6.58
C ASP A 72 -6.79 2.60 5.26
N LEU A 73 -6.51 1.29 5.22
CA LEU A 73 -6.13 0.58 3.99
C LEU A 73 -7.26 0.58 2.96
N LYS A 74 -8.50 0.28 3.38
CA LYS A 74 -9.69 0.33 2.51
C LYS A 74 -9.94 1.74 1.98
N LYS A 75 -9.78 2.76 2.83
CA LYS A 75 -9.88 4.17 2.42
C LYS A 75 -8.81 4.53 1.39
N SER A 76 -7.56 4.16 1.64
CA SER A 76 -6.44 4.40 0.72
C SER A 76 -6.66 3.72 -0.64
N ARG A 77 -7.15 2.47 -0.65
CA ARG A 77 -7.53 1.77 -1.88
C ARG A 77 -8.66 2.50 -2.62
N ALA A 78 -9.70 2.94 -1.91
CA ALA A 78 -10.83 3.65 -2.52
C ALA A 78 -10.42 5.01 -3.11
N GLU A 79 -9.59 5.78 -2.40
CA GLU A 79 -9.02 7.03 -2.90
C GLU A 79 -8.21 6.80 -4.17
N TYR A 80 -7.38 5.76 -4.18
CA TYR A 80 -6.53 5.49 -5.32
C TYR A 80 -7.28 4.91 -6.52
N ILE A 81 -8.35 4.13 -6.31
CA ILE A 81 -9.23 3.69 -7.40
C ILE A 81 -9.85 4.90 -8.10
N LYS A 82 -10.30 5.91 -7.32
CA LYS A 82 -10.82 7.17 -7.86
C LYS A 82 -9.75 7.96 -8.63
N THR A 83 -8.52 8.01 -8.13
CA THR A 83 -7.44 8.67 -8.88
C THR A 83 -6.96 7.83 -10.06
N LYS A 84 -7.03 6.50 -10.04
CA LYS A 84 -6.62 5.66 -11.19
C LYS A 84 -7.43 5.95 -12.45
N GLU A 85 -8.70 6.37 -12.32
CA GLU A 85 -9.48 6.91 -13.44
C GLU A 85 -8.94 8.25 -13.96
N SER A 86 -8.43 9.11 -13.07
CA SER A 86 -7.73 10.35 -13.41
C SER A 86 -6.40 10.08 -14.13
N TRP A 87 -5.56 9.19 -13.59
CA TRP A 87 -4.26 8.86 -14.16
C TRP A 87 -4.35 8.04 -15.45
N ARG A 88 -5.38 7.19 -15.63
CA ARG A 88 -5.63 6.54 -16.93
C ARG A 88 -5.93 7.57 -18.03
N LYS A 89 -6.70 8.62 -17.72
CA LYS A 89 -6.96 9.73 -18.66
C LYS A 89 -5.70 10.55 -18.96
N GLU A 90 -4.85 10.78 -17.95
CA GLU A 90 -3.60 11.52 -18.12
C GLU A 90 -2.50 10.71 -18.83
N LEU A 91 -2.39 9.40 -18.58
CA LEU A 91 -1.36 8.54 -19.17
C LEU A 91 -1.69 8.03 -20.57
N LEU A 92 -2.98 7.87 -20.91
CA LEU A 92 -3.38 7.40 -22.24
C LEU A 92 -3.62 8.53 -23.25
N GLY A 93 -3.61 9.80 -22.79
CA GLY A 93 -4.01 10.95 -23.61
C GLY A 93 -5.45 10.83 -24.12
N PRO A 94 -6.01 11.90 -24.74
CA PRO A 94 -7.22 11.72 -25.53
C PRO A 94 -6.92 10.70 -26.63
N LYS A 95 -7.74 9.65 -26.74
CA LYS A 95 -7.73 8.78 -27.93
C LYS A 95 -7.97 9.70 -29.14
N GLN A 96 -6.95 9.85 -29.98
CA GLN A 96 -7.12 10.32 -31.35
C GLN A 96 -7.97 9.31 -32.12
#